data_AF-A0A1V2I5E6-F1
#
_entry.id   AF-A0A1V2I5E6-F1
#
_cell.length_a   1.000
_cell.length_b   1.000
_cell.length_c   1.000
_cell.angle_alpha   90.00
_cell.angle_beta   90.00
_cell.angle_gamma   90.00
#
_symmetry.space_group_name_H-M   'P 1'
#
loop_
_entity.id
_entity.type
_entity.pdbx_description
1 polymer ?
#
loop_
_entity_poly.entity_id
_entity_poly.type
_entity_poly.pdbx_seq_one_letter_code
_entity_poly.pdbx_strand_id
1 'polypeptide(L)'
;MITILSLSPRIVDELVGLIRFGEASPTQLARRAPALVVSLAGRRAPTAATDAHAKLVDAVDSLTGDAKYAARVLLALEGKPRTTLTSRRALIAKRYGISIDRFARTREKDVIIELALALAERTDPDATLPATYAPTRRPPALRTFRRHAPSDIHEALRTMANQTMRAEGLTYARPARRPRTHRRTPRQP
;
A
#
# COMPACT_ATOMS: atom_id res chain seq x y z
N MET A 1 -2.97 -12.89 -24.11
CA MET A 1 -2.42 -13.73 -23.02
C MET A 1 -0.97 -13.29 -22.82
N ILE A 2 -0.69 -12.52 -21.77
CA ILE A 2 0.67 -12.05 -21.49
C ILE A 2 1.19 -12.83 -20.29
N THR A 3 2.37 -13.39 -20.50
CA THR A 3 3.05 -14.35 -19.65
C THR A 3 3.77 -13.63 -18.51
N ILE A 4 3.30 -13.89 -17.29
CA ILE A 4 3.95 -13.61 -15.99
C ILE A 4 5.21 -14.52 -15.84
N LEU A 5 5.95 -14.78 -16.93
CA LEU A 5 6.78 -15.99 -17.06
C LEU A 5 8.14 -15.99 -16.35
N SER A 6 8.57 -14.92 -15.68
CA SER A 6 9.78 -15.01 -14.82
C SER A 6 9.46 -15.24 -13.35
N LEU A 7 8.21 -15.06 -12.91
CA LEU A 7 7.74 -15.48 -11.59
C LEU A 7 6.90 -16.73 -11.75
N SER A 8 7.48 -17.88 -11.41
CA SER A 8 6.70 -19.11 -11.36
C SER A 8 5.42 -18.89 -10.51
N PRO A 9 4.24 -19.39 -10.94
CA PRO A 9 3.00 -19.30 -10.14
C PRO A 9 3.21 -19.76 -8.69
N ARG A 10 4.12 -20.72 -8.53
CA ARG A 10 4.60 -21.25 -7.25
C ARG A 10 5.21 -20.20 -6.33
N ILE A 11 5.96 -19.21 -6.85
CA ILE A 11 6.52 -18.11 -6.05
C ILE A 11 5.41 -17.22 -5.49
N VAL A 12 4.42 -16.89 -6.32
CA VAL A 12 3.27 -16.08 -5.90
C VAL A 12 2.45 -16.82 -4.85
N ASP A 13 2.24 -18.13 -5.03
CA ASP A 13 1.53 -18.96 -4.05
C ASP A 13 2.28 -19.05 -2.70
N GLU A 14 3.60 -19.23 -2.73
CA GLU A 14 4.43 -19.22 -1.53
C GLU A 14 4.42 -17.86 -0.83
N LEU A 15 4.43 -16.75 -1.58
CA LEU A 15 4.30 -15.39 -1.05
C LEU A 15 2.94 -15.18 -0.36
N VAL A 16 1.85 -15.61 -0.99
CA VAL A 16 0.51 -15.58 -0.40
C VAL A 16 0.46 -16.45 0.86
N GLY A 17 1.12 -17.61 0.85
CA GLY A 17 1.28 -18.47 2.02
C GLY A 17 1.97 -17.76 3.20
N LEU A 18 3.07 -17.06 2.94
CA LEU A 18 3.78 -16.26 3.94
C LEU A 18 2.90 -15.12 4.49
N ILE A 19 2.17 -14.43 3.62
CA ILE A 19 1.23 -13.38 4.03
C ILE A 19 0.14 -13.97 4.94
N ARG A 20 -0.43 -15.12 4.60
CA ARG A 20 -1.44 -15.76 5.45
C ARG A 20 -0.86 -16.11 6.83
N PHE A 21 0.35 -16.65 6.88
CA PHE A 21 1.00 -17.03 8.13
C PHE A 21 1.40 -15.82 9.00
N GLY A 22 1.85 -14.73 8.38
CA GLY A 22 2.21 -13.50 9.09
C GLY A 22 3.52 -13.55 9.83
N GLU A 23 4.49 -14.21 9.22
CA GLU A 23 5.86 -14.20 9.67
C GLU A 23 6.75 -14.52 8.47
N ALA A 24 7.49 -13.54 7.99
CA ALA A 24 8.46 -13.69 6.92
C ALA A 24 9.90 -13.87 7.45
N SER A 25 10.07 -14.42 8.66
CA SER A 25 11.40 -14.65 9.24
C SER A 25 12.21 -15.65 8.39
N PRO A 26 13.56 -15.61 8.43
CA PRO A 26 14.39 -16.56 7.69
C PRO A 26 14.00 -18.03 7.94
N THR A 27 13.65 -18.37 9.18
CA THR A 27 13.18 -19.71 9.56
C THR A 27 11.88 -20.08 8.86
N GLN A 28 10.91 -19.17 8.77
CA GLN A 28 9.65 -19.44 8.09
C GLN A 28 9.80 -19.44 6.57
N LEU A 29 10.64 -18.57 6.02
CA LEU A 29 11.01 -18.59 4.61
C LEU A 29 11.58 -19.95 4.21
N ALA A 30 12.55 -20.48 4.96
CA ALA A 30 13.12 -21.80 4.70
C ALA A 30 12.09 -22.95 4.79
N ARG A 31 11.12 -22.85 5.71
CA ARG A 31 10.13 -23.91 5.96
C ARG A 31 8.93 -23.86 5.02
N ARG A 32 8.47 -22.67 4.64
CA ARG A 32 7.18 -22.44 3.98
C ARG A 32 7.29 -21.91 2.57
N ALA A 33 8.45 -21.34 2.22
CA ALA A 33 8.67 -20.68 0.95
C ALA A 33 10.02 -21.10 0.31
N PRO A 34 10.27 -22.41 0.13
CA PRO A 34 11.56 -22.88 -0.38
C PRO A 34 11.82 -22.47 -1.83
N ALA A 35 10.79 -22.33 -2.68
CA ALA A 35 11.00 -21.85 -4.05
C ALA A 35 11.36 -20.36 -4.07
N LEU A 36 10.76 -19.55 -3.18
CA LEU A 36 11.16 -18.16 -2.94
C LEU A 36 12.61 -18.05 -2.47
N VAL A 37 13.04 -18.90 -1.53
CA VAL A 37 14.45 -18.92 -1.07
C VAL A 37 15.41 -19.25 -2.21
N VAL A 38 15.09 -20.26 -3.03
CA VAL A 38 15.91 -20.61 -4.20
C VAL A 38 15.92 -19.47 -5.23
N SER A 39 14.78 -18.85 -5.49
CA SER A 39 14.67 -17.75 -6.45
C SER A 39 15.48 -16.53 -6.01
N LEU A 40 15.42 -16.17 -4.72
CA LEU A 40 16.12 -15.00 -4.20
C LEU A 40 17.60 -15.25 -3.95
N ALA A 41 17.96 -16.41 -3.38
CA ALA A 41 19.33 -16.68 -2.95
C ALA A 41 20.09 -17.69 -3.83
N GLY A 42 19.47 -18.20 -4.90
CA GLY A 42 20.07 -19.15 -5.85
C GLY A 42 20.31 -20.56 -5.32
N ARG A 43 20.10 -20.81 -4.01
CA ARG A 43 20.41 -22.09 -3.35
C ARG A 43 19.43 -22.40 -2.24
N ARG A 44 19.16 -23.70 -2.02
CA ARG A 44 18.29 -24.19 -0.96
C ARG A 44 19.11 -24.56 0.28
N ALA A 45 19.47 -23.57 1.08
CA ALA A 45 20.21 -23.77 2.33
C ALA A 45 19.64 -22.89 3.47
N PRO A 46 19.74 -23.31 4.75
CA PRO A 46 19.30 -22.48 5.88
C PRO A 46 20.00 -21.12 5.93
N THR A 47 21.29 -21.09 5.58
CA THR A 47 22.08 -19.84 5.48
C THR A 47 21.57 -18.93 4.35
N ALA A 48 21.11 -19.52 3.25
CA ALA A 48 20.52 -18.79 2.12
C ALA A 48 19.15 -18.19 2.44
N ALA A 49 18.46 -18.68 3.48
CA ALA A 49 17.20 -18.08 3.92
C ALA A 49 17.40 -16.70 4.55
N THR A 50 18.57 -16.44 5.16
CA THR A 50 18.95 -15.11 5.64
C THR A 50 19.19 -14.16 4.47
N ASP A 51 19.94 -14.61 3.46
CA ASP A 51 20.19 -13.85 2.23
C ASP A 51 18.87 -13.55 1.48
N ALA A 52 18.00 -14.56 1.38
CA ALA A 52 16.67 -14.41 0.78
C ALA A 52 15.77 -13.45 1.58
N HIS A 53 15.85 -13.49 2.91
CA HIS A 53 15.11 -12.56 3.76
C HIS A 53 15.59 -11.11 3.55
N ALA A 54 16.90 -10.87 3.47
CA ALA A 54 17.43 -9.54 3.17
C ALA A 54 16.91 -9.02 1.82
N LYS A 55 16.96 -9.86 0.77
CA LYS A 55 16.42 -9.49 -0.55
C LYS A 55 14.91 -9.25 -0.56
N LEU A 56 14.15 -9.99 0.26
CA LEU A 56 12.71 -9.75 0.46
C LEU A 56 12.47 -8.39 1.14
N VAL A 57 13.24 -8.06 2.17
CA VAL A 57 13.14 -6.76 2.87
C VAL A 57 13.49 -5.63 1.91
N ASP A 58 14.59 -5.76 1.16
CA ASP A 58 14.97 -4.79 0.14
C ASP A 58 13.84 -4.62 -0.89
N ALA A 59 13.22 -5.72 -1.33
CA ALA A 59 12.08 -5.69 -2.25
C ALA A 59 10.90 -4.89 -1.73
N VAL A 60 10.56 -5.09 -0.48
CA VAL A 60 9.54 -4.31 0.18
C VAL A 60 9.98 -2.84 0.32
N ASP A 61 11.26 -2.58 0.57
CA ASP A 61 11.79 -1.23 0.76
C ASP A 61 11.85 -0.39 -0.51
N SER A 62 11.94 -1.02 -1.70
CA SER A 62 11.81 -0.34 -2.99
C SER A 62 10.39 0.05 -3.37
N LEU A 63 9.37 -0.53 -2.72
CA LEU A 63 8.00 -0.09 -2.93
C LEU A 63 7.82 1.35 -2.41
N THR A 64 6.85 2.08 -2.95
CA THR A 64 6.61 3.47 -2.57
C THR A 64 5.31 3.64 -1.79
N GLY A 65 5.29 4.65 -0.91
CA GLY A 65 4.09 5.11 -0.22
C GLY A 65 3.34 4.02 0.56
N ASP A 66 2.05 3.87 0.28
CA ASP A 66 1.18 2.97 1.02
C ASP A 66 1.40 1.49 0.65
N ALA A 67 1.91 1.19 -0.55
CA ALA A 67 2.22 -0.18 -0.96
C ALA A 67 3.35 -0.78 -0.13
N LYS A 68 4.40 0.02 0.13
CA LYS A 68 5.48 -0.33 1.06
C LYS A 68 4.94 -0.65 2.45
N TYR A 69 4.12 0.25 3.00
CA TYR A 69 3.53 0.01 4.32
C TYR A 69 2.66 -1.25 4.34
N ALA A 70 1.79 -1.42 3.35
CA ALA A 70 0.91 -2.57 3.26
C ALA A 70 1.71 -3.88 3.16
N ALA A 71 2.76 -3.94 2.33
CA ALA A 71 3.61 -5.11 2.19
C ALA A 71 4.37 -5.42 3.51
N ARG A 72 4.94 -4.42 4.18
CA ARG A 72 5.61 -4.61 5.49
C ARG A 72 4.66 -5.17 6.54
N VAL A 73 3.45 -4.62 6.62
CA VAL A 73 2.44 -5.06 7.58
C VAL A 73 1.91 -6.46 7.22
N LEU A 74 1.63 -6.74 5.94
CA LEU A 74 1.18 -8.06 5.48
C LEU A 74 2.24 -9.14 5.72
N LEU A 75 3.53 -8.84 5.59
CA LEU A 75 4.61 -9.79 5.87
C LEU A 75 5.04 -9.82 7.35
N ALA A 76 4.45 -8.96 8.18
CA ALA A 76 4.80 -8.78 9.59
C ALA A 76 6.30 -8.47 9.81
N LEU A 77 6.92 -7.68 8.93
CA LEU A 77 8.36 -7.35 9.00
C LEU A 77 8.73 -6.41 10.16
N GLU A 78 7.77 -5.63 10.69
CA GLU A 78 7.97 -4.69 11.80
C GLU A 78 7.16 -5.07 13.06
N GLY A 79 6.39 -6.15 12.98
CA GLY A 79 5.42 -6.54 14.00
C GLY A 79 5.88 -7.72 14.83
N LYS A 80 5.13 -8.03 15.89
CA LYS A 80 5.29 -9.31 16.57
C LYS A 80 4.99 -10.44 15.57
N PRO A 81 5.87 -11.45 15.45
CA PRO A 81 5.55 -12.64 14.68
C PRO A 81 4.26 -13.24 15.26
N ARG A 82 3.31 -13.64 14.40
CA ARG A 82 1.98 -14.21 14.75
C ARG A 82 0.82 -13.23 14.95
N THR A 83 0.88 -12.03 14.39
CA THR A 83 -0.35 -11.23 14.25
C THR A 83 -1.30 -11.87 13.23
N THR A 84 -2.59 -11.95 13.55
CA THR A 84 -3.57 -12.54 12.63
C THR A 84 -3.64 -11.73 11.32
N LEU A 85 -3.95 -12.39 10.21
CA LEU A 85 -4.14 -11.70 8.92
C LEU A 85 -5.20 -10.60 9.02
N THR A 86 -6.27 -10.85 9.79
CA THR A 86 -7.33 -9.87 10.05
C THR A 86 -6.79 -8.63 10.78
N SER A 87 -5.99 -8.80 11.82
CA SER A 87 -5.38 -7.68 12.55
C SER A 87 -4.44 -6.85 11.66
N ARG A 88 -3.65 -7.51 10.81
CA ARG A 88 -2.77 -6.84 9.85
C ARG A 88 -3.56 -6.07 8.81
N ARG A 89 -4.60 -6.68 8.23
CA ARG A 89 -5.52 -5.99 7.32
C ARG A 89 -6.20 -4.80 7.99
N ALA A 90 -6.55 -4.90 9.28
CA ALA A 90 -7.14 -3.79 10.03
C ALA A 90 -6.19 -2.58 10.16
N LEU A 91 -4.91 -2.82 10.47
CA LEU A 91 -3.89 -1.77 10.51
C LEU A 91 -3.74 -1.07 9.16
N ILE A 92 -3.71 -1.85 8.08
CA ILE A 92 -3.61 -1.33 6.72
C ILE A 92 -4.87 -0.55 6.35
N ALA A 93 -6.04 -1.15 6.51
CA ALA A 93 -7.32 -0.53 6.19
C ALA A 93 -7.53 0.80 6.93
N LYS A 94 -7.09 0.88 8.20
CA LYS A 94 -7.06 2.14 8.98
C LYS A 94 -6.22 3.22 8.30
N ARG A 95 -5.03 2.89 7.79
CA ARG A 95 -4.16 3.84 7.07
C ARG A 95 -4.80 4.31 5.75
N TYR A 96 -5.47 3.41 5.03
CA TYR A 96 -6.18 3.75 3.79
C TYR A 96 -7.54 4.43 4.00
N GLY A 97 -8.02 4.54 5.25
CA GLY A 97 -9.34 5.09 5.57
C GLY A 97 -10.50 4.26 5.00
N ILE A 98 -10.34 2.93 4.92
CA ILE A 98 -11.34 1.99 4.38
C ILE A 98 -11.62 0.84 5.35
N SER A 99 -12.67 0.06 5.09
CA SER A 99 -12.93 -1.18 5.83
C SER A 99 -11.96 -2.30 5.45
N ILE A 100 -11.80 -3.28 6.34
CA ILE A 100 -10.98 -4.48 6.13
C ILE A 100 -11.37 -5.21 4.85
N ASP A 101 -12.68 -5.43 4.65
CA ASP A 101 -13.19 -6.13 3.46
C ASP A 101 -12.92 -5.36 2.17
N ARG A 102 -13.03 -4.02 2.23
CA ARG A 102 -12.75 -3.17 1.07
C ARG A 102 -11.27 -3.21 0.72
N PHE A 103 -10.37 -3.21 1.70
CA PHE A 103 -8.94 -3.40 1.46
C PHE A 103 -8.67 -4.76 0.79
N ALA A 104 -9.18 -5.85 1.37
CA ALA A 104 -8.97 -7.21 0.86
C ALA A 104 -9.46 -7.38 -0.59
N ARG A 105 -10.62 -6.80 -0.93
CA ARG A 105 -11.20 -6.92 -2.28
C ARG A 105 -10.55 -6.03 -3.32
N THR A 106 -10.08 -4.84 -2.94
CA THR A 106 -9.75 -3.78 -3.92
C THR A 106 -8.29 -3.34 -3.94
N ARG A 107 -7.48 -3.75 -2.96
CA ARG A 107 -6.10 -3.26 -2.81
C ARG A 107 -5.10 -4.37 -2.51
N GLU A 108 -5.49 -5.39 -1.76
CA GLU A 108 -4.55 -6.43 -1.32
C GLU A 108 -3.89 -7.16 -2.49
N LYS A 109 -4.66 -7.47 -3.54
CA LYS A 109 -4.13 -8.10 -4.75
C LYS A 109 -3.08 -7.21 -5.44
N ASP A 110 -3.33 -5.91 -5.52
CA ASP A 110 -2.40 -4.97 -6.16
C ASP A 110 -1.08 -4.91 -5.38
N VAL A 111 -1.14 -4.89 -4.04
CA VAL A 111 0.06 -4.94 -3.17
C VAL A 111 0.86 -6.22 -3.39
N ILE A 112 0.17 -7.37 -3.52
CA ILE A 112 0.83 -8.66 -3.78
C ILE A 112 1.50 -8.66 -5.16
N ILE A 113 0.83 -8.10 -6.18
CA ILE A 113 1.38 -8.00 -7.54
C ILE A 113 2.60 -7.07 -7.55
N GLU A 114 2.52 -5.88 -6.95
CA GLU A 114 3.65 -4.95 -6.87
C GLU A 114 4.84 -5.55 -6.13
N LEU A 115 4.58 -6.28 -5.03
CA LEU A 115 5.63 -7.00 -4.31
C LEU A 115 6.23 -8.12 -5.17
N ALA A 116 5.41 -8.89 -5.88
CA ALA A 116 5.90 -9.93 -6.77
C ALA A 116 6.79 -9.32 -7.86
N LEU A 117 6.37 -8.23 -8.51
CA LEU A 117 7.19 -7.52 -9.50
C LEU A 117 8.53 -7.04 -8.93
N ALA A 118 8.53 -6.43 -7.73
CA ALA A 118 9.76 -5.99 -7.06
C ALA A 118 10.70 -7.16 -6.69
N LEU A 119 10.16 -8.37 -6.50
CA LEU A 119 10.95 -9.59 -6.32
C LEU A 119 11.51 -10.08 -7.66
N ALA A 120 10.70 -10.09 -8.74
CA ALA A 120 11.17 -10.49 -10.09
C ALA A 120 12.38 -9.68 -10.54
N GLU A 121 12.32 -8.34 -10.41
CA GLU A 121 13.41 -7.43 -10.78
C GLU A 121 14.73 -7.74 -10.05
N ARG A 122 14.66 -8.37 -8.86
CA ARG A 122 15.84 -8.73 -8.07
C ARG A 122 16.32 -10.16 -8.28
N THR A 123 15.44 -11.04 -8.75
CA THR A 123 15.77 -12.44 -9.00
C THR A 123 16.36 -12.65 -10.40
N ASP A 124 16.02 -11.78 -11.34
CA ASP A 124 16.50 -11.81 -12.72
C ASP A 124 16.77 -10.36 -13.19
N PRO A 125 18.04 -9.94 -13.30
CA PRO A 125 18.40 -8.58 -13.73
C PRO A 125 18.03 -8.29 -15.20
N ASP A 126 17.74 -9.34 -16.00
CA ASP A 126 17.27 -9.22 -17.38
C ASP A 126 15.74 -9.30 -17.48
N ALA A 127 15.01 -9.35 -16.35
CA ALA A 127 13.55 -9.33 -16.35
C ALA A 127 13.01 -7.97 -16.81
N THR A 128 12.88 -7.81 -18.13
CA THR A 128 12.22 -6.64 -18.72
C THR A 128 10.73 -6.66 -18.39
N LEU A 129 10.27 -5.59 -17.73
CA LEU A 129 8.84 -5.30 -17.52
C LEU A 129 8.11 -5.34 -18.88
N PRO A 130 6.92 -5.96 -19.00
CA PRO A 130 6.05 -5.61 -20.10
C PRO A 130 5.69 -4.13 -19.92
N ALA A 131 5.99 -3.31 -20.93
CA ALA A 131 5.75 -1.86 -20.97
C ALA A 131 4.27 -1.44 -20.79
N THR A 132 3.39 -2.39 -20.48
CA THR A 132 1.94 -2.26 -20.48
C THR A 132 1.28 -2.87 -19.24
N TYR A 133 1.92 -2.85 -18.06
CA TYR A 133 1.14 -2.89 -16.82
C TYR A 133 0.64 -1.50 -16.48
N ALA A 134 -0.47 -1.11 -17.11
CA ALA A 134 -1.29 -0.03 -16.61
C ALA A 134 -2.15 -0.61 -15.46
N PRO A 135 -1.96 -0.19 -14.19
CA PRO A 135 -2.87 -0.62 -13.13
C PRO A 135 -4.30 -0.32 -13.57
N THR A 136 -5.18 -1.33 -13.52
CA THR A 136 -6.56 -1.23 -14.03
C THR A 136 -7.35 -0.10 -13.35
N ARG A 137 -6.85 0.35 -12.19
CA ARG A 137 -7.17 1.64 -11.59
C ARG A 137 -5.89 2.38 -11.23
N ARG A 138 -5.67 3.55 -11.85
CA ARG A 138 -4.79 4.56 -11.23
C ARG A 138 -5.26 4.78 -9.78
N PRO A 139 -4.36 4.83 -8.79
CA PRO A 139 -4.75 5.21 -7.45
C PRO A 139 -5.50 6.55 -7.53
N PRO A 140 -6.67 6.67 -6.88
CA PRO A 140 -7.43 7.91 -6.88
C PRO A 140 -6.50 9.03 -6.40
N ALA A 141 -6.31 10.05 -7.25
CA ALA A 141 -5.56 11.24 -6.85
C ALA A 141 -6.14 11.77 -5.53
N LEU A 142 -5.29 12.22 -4.60
CA LEU A 142 -5.70 12.69 -3.26
C LEU A 142 -6.88 13.68 -3.26
N ARG A 143 -7.16 14.33 -4.39
CA ARG A 143 -8.34 15.18 -4.61
C ARG A 143 -9.70 14.45 -4.56
N THR A 144 -9.79 13.16 -4.88
CA THR A 144 -11.07 12.42 -4.87
C THR A 144 -11.50 11.94 -3.47
N PHE A 145 -10.57 11.83 -2.51
CA PHE A 145 -10.93 11.57 -1.11
C PHE A 145 -11.63 12.74 -0.42
N ARG A 146 -11.57 13.95 -1.00
CA ARG A 146 -12.23 15.14 -0.46
C ARG A 146 -13.75 15.17 -0.66
N ARG A 147 -14.34 14.16 -1.32
CA ARG A 147 -15.78 14.12 -1.65
C ARG A 147 -16.57 12.99 -0.99
N HIS A 148 -15.95 12.11 -0.20
CA HIS A 148 -16.62 10.93 0.38
C HIS A 148 -16.54 10.82 1.90
N ALA A 149 -16.17 11.89 2.61
CA ALA A 149 -16.47 11.93 4.03
C ALA A 149 -18.01 11.99 4.17
N PRO A 150 -18.65 11.06 4.90
CA PRO A 150 -20.06 11.23 5.28
C PRO A 150 -20.21 12.60 5.96
N SER A 151 -21.30 13.30 5.65
CA SER A 151 -21.64 14.65 6.16
C SER A 151 -21.36 14.81 7.65
N ASP A 152 -21.57 13.73 8.38
CA ASP A 152 -21.55 13.65 9.83
C ASP A 152 -20.13 13.79 10.41
N ILE A 153 -19.09 13.39 9.67
CA ILE A 153 -17.69 13.56 10.11
C ILE A 153 -17.25 15.01 9.92
N HIS A 154 -17.69 15.67 8.85
CA HIS A 154 -17.42 17.10 8.66
C HIS A 154 -18.12 17.94 9.72
N GLU A 155 -19.35 17.56 10.09
CA GLU A 155 -20.08 18.21 11.18
C GLU A 155 -19.44 17.91 12.53
N ALA A 156 -19.01 16.68 12.80
CA ALA A 156 -18.28 16.33 14.02
C ALA A 156 -16.94 17.08 14.14
N LEU A 157 -16.16 17.17 13.07
CA LEU A 157 -14.90 17.92 13.04
C LEU A 157 -15.13 19.42 13.17
N ARG A 158 -16.21 19.96 12.58
CA ARG A 158 -16.58 21.37 12.74
C ARG A 158 -17.02 21.68 14.17
N THR A 159 -17.79 20.79 14.78
CA THR A 159 -18.27 20.92 16.16
C THR A 159 -17.10 20.81 17.14
N MET A 160 -16.21 19.83 16.96
CA MET A 160 -14.97 19.72 17.73
C MET A 160 -14.11 20.98 17.56
N ALA A 161 -13.82 21.41 16.34
CA ALA A 161 -13.01 22.62 16.10
C ALA A 161 -13.64 23.86 16.75
N ASN A 162 -14.96 24.03 16.68
CA ASN A 162 -15.65 25.14 17.35
C ASN A 162 -15.62 25.04 18.88
N GLN A 163 -15.68 23.83 19.44
CA GLN A 163 -15.53 23.59 20.88
C GLN A 163 -14.10 23.89 21.34
N THR A 164 -13.09 23.45 20.59
CA THR A 164 -11.68 23.71 20.88
C THR A 164 -11.38 25.21 20.81
N MET A 165 -11.84 25.90 19.77
CA MET A 165 -11.60 27.35 19.66
C MET A 165 -12.35 28.17 20.72
N ARG A 166 -13.55 27.75 21.16
CA ARG A 166 -14.23 28.39 22.31
C ARG A 166 -13.48 28.16 23.62
N ALA A 167 -12.93 26.96 23.82
CA ALA A 167 -12.11 26.65 24.99
C ALA A 167 -10.80 27.46 25.02
N GLU A 168 -10.26 27.81 23.84
CA GLU A 168 -9.05 28.62 23.68
C GLU A 168 -9.34 30.14 23.57
N GLY A 169 -10.60 30.58 23.68
CA GLY A 169 -10.98 32.00 23.58
C GLY A 169 -10.81 32.62 22.19
N LEU A 170 -10.59 31.81 21.15
CA LEU A 170 -10.35 32.24 19.78
C LEU A 170 -11.67 32.36 19.01
N THR A 171 -12.02 33.56 18.58
CA THR A 171 -13.16 33.80 17.68
C THR A 171 -12.69 33.91 16.22
N TYR A 172 -13.42 33.27 15.29
CA TYR A 172 -13.12 33.36 13.86
C TYR A 172 -13.17 34.83 13.39
N ALA A 173 -12.03 35.39 13.02
CA ALA A 173 -11.99 36.58 12.17
C ALA A 173 -12.47 36.18 10.77
N ARG A 174 -13.72 36.55 10.43
CA ARG A 174 -14.32 36.28 9.12
C ARG A 174 -13.56 37.07 8.04
N PRO A 175 -12.97 36.44 7.02
CA PRO A 175 -12.36 37.19 5.93
C PRO A 175 -13.45 37.97 5.17
N ALA A 176 -13.30 39.28 5.07
CA ALA A 176 -14.20 40.13 4.32
C ALA A 176 -14.20 39.71 2.83
N ARG A 177 -15.39 39.34 2.31
CA ARG A 177 -15.58 39.12 0.87
C ARG A 177 -15.37 40.44 0.14
N ARG A 178 -14.22 40.61 -0.53
CA ARG A 178 -14.07 41.67 -1.55
C ARG A 178 -14.98 41.35 -2.75
N PRO A 179 -15.72 42.33 -3.30
CA PRO A 179 -16.53 42.12 -4.49
C PRO A 179 -15.63 41.88 -5.72
N ARG A 180 -15.97 40.86 -6.51
CA ARG A 180 -15.35 40.54 -7.80
C ARG A 180 -15.71 41.61 -8.82
N THR A 181 -14.73 42.33 -9.34
CA THR A 181 -14.90 43.17 -10.54
C THR A 181 -15.02 42.29 -11.78
N HIS A 182 -16.20 42.30 -12.42
CA HIS A 182 -16.41 41.70 -13.74
C HIS A 182 -15.69 42.54 -14.80
N ARG A 183 -14.69 41.93 -15.46
CA ARG A 183 -14.01 42.52 -16.63
C ARG A 183 -14.95 42.34 -17.84
N ARG A 184 -15.61 43.41 -18.26
CA ARG A 184 -16.33 43.46 -19.54
C ARG A 184 -15.29 43.46 -20.67
N THR A 185 -15.37 42.48 -21.57
CA THR A 185 -14.72 42.53 -22.88
C THR A 185 -15.47 43.53 -23.77
N PRO A 186 -14.80 44.45 -24.47
CA PRO A 186 -15.45 45.30 -25.45
C PRO A 186 -15.76 44.48 -26.71
N ARG A 187 -16.99 44.61 -27.23
CA ARG A 187 -17.31 44.21 -28.61
C ARG A 187 -16.63 45.21 -29.54
N GLN A 188 -15.81 44.71 -30.46
CA GLN A 188 -15.31 45.49 -31.59
C GLN A 188 -16.36 45.55 -32.71
N PRO A 189 -16.33 46.63 -33.52
CA PRO A 189 -17.38 46.99 -34.49
C PRO A 189 -17.46 46.05 -35.70
#